data_AF-A0A496WRW8-F1
#
_entry.id   AF-A0A496WRW8-F1
#
_cell.length_a   1.000
_cell.length_b   1.000
_cell.length_c   1.000
_cell.angle_alpha   90.00
_cell.angle_beta   90.00
_cell.angle_gamma   90.00
#
_symmetry.space_group_name_H-M   'P 1'
#
loop_
_entity.id
_entity.type
_entity.pdbx_description
1 polymer ?
#
loop_
_entity_poly.entity_id
_entity_poly.type
_entity_poly.pdbx_seq_one_letter_code
_entity_poly.pdbx_strand_id
1 'polypeptide(L)'
;MSQHSKKFYAAVRTLAGNGPIKKRLVSAYSDNLVHLPVDELPENIRPRFESLRRAMLSIKPLGGESPVLATVRKMSTTDANRCANQIVTMFSEFERAEGNNARVDRPGSTQLTDLEASRYRSLN
;
A
#
# COMPACT_ATOMS: atom_id res chain seq x y z
N MET A 1 5.26 8.86 9.08
CA MET A 1 5.31 7.66 8.23
C MET A 1 5.32 6.42 9.10
N SER A 2 4.25 5.64 9.06
CA SER A 2 4.12 4.34 9.72
C SER A 2 5.19 3.35 9.24
N GLN A 3 5.48 2.30 10.00
CA GLN A 3 6.47 1.28 9.61
C GLN A 3 6.11 0.61 8.27
N HIS A 4 4.81 0.42 8.00
CA HIS A 4 4.29 -0.16 6.76
C HIS A 4 4.49 0.76 5.55
N SER A 5 4.23 2.07 5.70
CA SER A 5 4.55 3.08 4.66
C SER A 5 6.04 3.01 4.26
N LYS A 6 6.94 2.89 5.24
CA LYS A 6 8.38 2.77 4.98
C LYS A 6 8.74 1.50 4.18
N LYS A 7 8.05 0.38 4.44
CA LYS A 7 8.24 -0.87 3.70
C LYS A 7 7.75 -0.77 2.25
N PHE A 8 6.59 -0.15 2.01
CA PHE A 8 6.13 0.11 0.65
C PHE A 8 7.07 1.07 -0.09
N TYR A 9 7.50 2.14 0.56
CA TYR A 9 8.46 3.07 -0.02
C TYR A 9 9.77 2.37 -0.40
N ALA A 10 10.30 1.51 0.48
CA ALA A 10 11.50 0.72 0.19
C ALA A 10 11.30 -0.25 -0.99
N ALA A 11 10.12 -0.88 -1.10
CA ALA A 11 9.76 -1.72 -2.24
C ALA A 11 9.72 -0.91 -3.55
N VAL A 12 9.05 0.25 -3.56
CA VAL A 12 8.98 1.15 -4.72
C VAL A 12 10.38 1.66 -5.11
N ARG A 13 11.20 2.01 -4.13
CA ARG A 13 12.60 2.43 -4.36
C ARG A 13 13.42 1.31 -4.99
N THR A 14 13.21 0.06 -4.56
CA THR A 14 13.86 -1.13 -5.15
C THR A 14 13.43 -1.34 -6.61
N LEU A 15 12.13 -1.14 -6.90
CA LEU A 15 11.60 -1.19 -8.27
C LEU A 15 12.19 -0.10 -9.18
N ALA A 16 12.44 1.10 -8.64
CA ALA A 16 13.06 2.21 -9.37
C ALA A 16 14.58 2.05 -9.57
N GLY A 17 15.20 1.07 -8.92
CA GLY A 17 16.63 0.79 -9.05
C GLY A 17 17.03 0.27 -10.44
N ASN A 18 18.31 -0.10 -10.60
CA ASN A 18 18.84 -0.57 -11.88
C ASN A 18 18.69 -2.10 -12.06
N GLY A 19 18.59 -2.54 -13.32
CA GLY A 19 18.59 -3.95 -13.70
C GLY A 19 17.24 -4.50 -14.20
N PRO A 20 17.17 -5.81 -14.50
CA PRO A 20 15.97 -6.43 -15.06
C PRO A 20 14.77 -6.27 -14.13
N ILE A 21 13.60 -5.88 -14.68
CA ILE A 21 12.37 -5.67 -13.89
C ILE A 21 12.02 -6.88 -13.02
N LYS A 22 12.20 -8.09 -13.55
CA LYS A 22 11.96 -9.35 -12.83
C LYS A 22 12.81 -9.45 -11.56
N LYS A 23 14.11 -9.16 -11.66
CA LYS A 23 15.00 -9.21 -10.49
C LYS A 23 14.62 -8.15 -9.46
N ARG A 24 14.33 -6.92 -9.93
CA ARG A 24 13.88 -5.82 -9.07
C ARG A 24 12.57 -6.14 -8.36
N LEU A 25 11.63 -6.80 -9.06
CA LEU A 25 10.34 -7.22 -8.52
C LEU A 25 10.49 -8.28 -7.42
N VAL A 26 11.35 -9.27 -7.63
CA VAL A 26 11.67 -10.27 -6.60
C VAL A 26 12.23 -9.60 -5.35
N SER A 27 13.26 -8.76 -5.49
CA SER A 27 13.85 -8.05 -4.35
C SER A 27 12.85 -7.12 -3.65
N ALA A 28 12.07 -6.34 -4.42
CA ALA A 28 11.07 -5.45 -3.85
C ALA A 28 10.04 -6.22 -3.02
N TYR A 29 9.56 -7.37 -3.51
CA TYR A 29 8.56 -8.17 -2.81
C TYR A 29 9.16 -8.95 -1.64
N SER A 30 10.24 -9.71 -1.87
CA SER A 30 10.85 -10.59 -0.86
C SER A 30 11.52 -9.82 0.27
N ASP A 31 12.16 -8.69 0.00
CA ASP A 31 12.94 -7.98 1.04
C ASP A 31 12.07 -7.04 1.88
N ASN A 32 10.92 -6.60 1.33
CA ASN A 32 10.11 -5.55 1.96
C ASN A 32 8.65 -5.95 2.22
N LEU A 33 7.99 -6.62 1.27
CA LEU A 33 6.54 -6.84 1.31
C LEU A 33 6.14 -8.20 1.90
N VAL A 34 7.00 -9.21 1.85
CA VAL A 34 6.65 -10.57 2.31
C VAL A 34 6.32 -10.64 3.80
N HIS A 35 6.93 -9.77 4.61
CA HIS A 35 6.74 -9.73 6.06
C HIS A 35 5.61 -8.78 6.49
N LEU A 36 4.94 -8.14 5.54
CA LEU A 36 3.91 -7.16 5.84
C LEU A 36 2.56 -7.85 6.05
N PRO A 37 1.95 -7.75 7.24
CA PRO A 37 0.66 -8.38 7.50
C PRO A 37 -0.45 -7.61 6.79
N VAL A 38 -1.39 -8.36 6.20
CA VAL A 38 -2.50 -7.79 5.42
C VAL A 38 -3.44 -6.99 6.34
N ASP A 39 -3.57 -7.40 7.59
CA ASP A 39 -4.48 -6.79 8.56
C ASP A 39 -4.07 -5.35 8.94
N GLU A 40 -2.79 -5.01 8.81
CA GLU A 40 -2.28 -3.66 9.08
C GLU A 40 -2.39 -2.73 7.86
N LEU A 41 -2.86 -3.24 6.71
CA LEU A 41 -3.12 -2.44 5.53
C LEU A 41 -4.51 -1.79 5.58
N PRO A 42 -4.68 -0.60 4.97
CA PRO A 42 -5.97 0.00 4.69
C PRO A 42 -6.89 -0.96 3.91
N GLU A 43 -8.18 -1.00 4.27
CA GLU A 43 -9.17 -1.93 3.71
C GLU A 43 -9.27 -1.89 2.19
N ASN A 44 -9.11 -0.69 1.59
CA ASN A 44 -9.14 -0.48 0.15
C ASN A 44 -7.94 -1.11 -0.58
N ILE A 45 -6.84 -1.40 0.12
CA ILE A 45 -5.58 -1.93 -0.44
C ILE A 45 -5.46 -3.44 -0.20
N ARG A 46 -5.98 -3.93 0.94
CA ARG A 46 -5.99 -5.36 1.33
C ARG A 46 -6.30 -6.33 0.17
N PRO A 47 -7.41 -6.19 -0.59
CA PRO A 47 -7.76 -7.18 -1.63
C PRO A 47 -6.75 -7.21 -2.79
N ARG A 48 -6.14 -6.06 -3.10
CA ARG A 48 -5.12 -5.96 -4.16
C ARG A 48 -3.81 -6.56 -3.69
N PHE A 49 -3.42 -6.31 -2.44
CA PHE A 49 -2.21 -6.86 -1.86
C PHE A 49 -2.30 -8.39 -1.74
N GLU A 50 -3.45 -8.93 -1.31
CA GLU A 50 -3.67 -10.38 -1.32
C GLU A 50 -3.57 -10.99 -2.70
N SER A 51 -4.18 -10.33 -3.70
CA SER A 51 -4.13 -10.80 -5.08
C SER A 51 -2.71 -10.80 -5.62
N LEU A 52 -1.91 -9.77 -5.30
CA LEU A 52 -0.48 -9.74 -5.60
C LEU A 52 0.27 -10.87 -4.90
N ARG A 53 0.01 -11.11 -3.60
CA ARG A 53 0.63 -12.19 -2.83
C ARG A 53 0.32 -13.56 -3.42
N ARG A 54 -0.95 -13.82 -3.76
CA ARG A 54 -1.36 -15.06 -4.42
C ARG A 54 -0.67 -15.22 -5.77
N ALA A 55 -0.59 -14.16 -6.58
CA ALA A 55 0.12 -14.19 -7.85
C ALA A 55 1.60 -14.54 -7.66
N MET A 56 2.29 -13.89 -6.71
CA MET A 56 3.72 -14.11 -6.41
C MET A 56 4.05 -15.50 -5.85
N LEU A 57 3.07 -16.17 -5.24
CA LEU A 57 3.24 -17.49 -4.64
C LEU A 57 2.55 -18.61 -5.45
N SER A 58 2.09 -18.31 -6.66
CA SER A 58 1.27 -19.24 -7.45
C SER A 58 2.08 -20.41 -8.03
N ILE A 59 3.38 -20.24 -8.26
CA ILE A 59 4.21 -21.29 -8.84
C ILE A 59 4.98 -22.04 -7.76
N LYS A 60 4.87 -23.38 -7.80
CA LYS A 60 5.65 -24.27 -6.94
C LYS A 60 7.15 -24.14 -7.28
N PRO A 61 8.02 -23.86 -6.30
CA PRO A 61 9.45 -23.74 -6.54
C PRO A 61 10.09 -25.08 -6.95
N LEU A 62 11.13 -25.01 -7.78
CA LEU A 62 11.97 -26.15 -8.12
C LEU A 62 13.32 -26.04 -7.41
N GLY A 63 13.70 -27.05 -6.62
CA GLY A 63 15.07 -27.16 -6.11
C GLY A 63 15.53 -26.03 -5.17
N GLY A 64 14.80 -25.78 -4.09
CA GLY A 64 15.24 -24.87 -3.01
C GLY A 64 15.10 -23.37 -3.32
N GLU A 65 14.62 -22.97 -4.50
CA GLU A 65 14.29 -21.58 -4.81
C GLU A 65 13.05 -21.09 -4.02
N SER A 66 12.91 -19.77 -3.84
CA SER A 66 11.69 -19.22 -3.23
C SER A 66 10.52 -19.27 -4.22
N PRO A 67 9.26 -19.44 -3.75
CA PRO A 67 8.08 -19.43 -4.64
C PRO A 67 7.95 -18.13 -5.46
N VAL A 68 8.44 -17.01 -4.91
CA VAL A 68 8.50 -15.71 -5.60
C VAL A 68 9.46 -15.76 -6.79
N LEU A 69 10.66 -16.33 -6.61
CA LEU A 69 11.63 -16.49 -7.69
C LEU A 69 11.09 -17.43 -8.77
N ALA A 70 10.47 -18.54 -8.37
CA ALA A 70 9.86 -19.50 -9.28
C ALA A 70 8.73 -18.89 -10.13
N THR A 71 7.89 -18.07 -9.51
CA THR A 71 6.81 -17.35 -10.19
C THR A 71 7.37 -16.34 -11.18
N VAL A 72 8.28 -15.47 -10.73
CA VAL A 72 8.85 -14.41 -11.57
C VAL A 72 9.67 -14.99 -12.74
N ARG A 73 10.28 -16.17 -12.56
CA ARG A 73 10.95 -16.92 -13.64
C ARG A 73 9.98 -17.25 -14.78
N LYS A 74 8.76 -17.73 -14.47
CA LYS A 74 7.73 -18.04 -15.48
C LYS A 74 6.98 -16.81 -16.00
N MET A 75 6.97 -15.73 -15.24
CA MET A 75 6.28 -14.48 -15.58
C MET A 75 6.90 -13.83 -16.83
N SER A 76 6.11 -13.20 -17.70
CA SER A 76 6.67 -12.39 -18.81
C SER A 76 7.24 -11.07 -18.28
N THR A 77 8.03 -10.35 -19.08
CA THR A 77 8.50 -9.00 -18.71
C THR A 77 7.33 -8.03 -18.54
N THR A 78 6.29 -8.16 -19.38
CA THR A 78 5.06 -7.36 -19.31
C THR A 78 4.29 -7.62 -18.03
N ASP A 79 4.13 -8.88 -17.63
CA ASP A 79 3.45 -9.25 -16.38
C ASP A 79 4.24 -8.75 -15.17
N ALA A 80 5.58 -8.85 -15.21
CA ALA A 80 6.43 -8.32 -14.15
C ALA A 80 6.29 -6.80 -14.01
N ASN A 81 6.23 -6.06 -15.13
CA ASN A 81 5.91 -4.63 -15.13
C ASN A 81 4.52 -4.35 -14.57
N ARG A 82 3.51 -5.18 -14.88
CA ARG A 82 2.15 -5.03 -14.35
C ARG A 82 2.14 -5.18 -12.84
N CYS A 83 2.82 -6.18 -12.30
CA CYS A 83 2.96 -6.36 -10.86
C CYS A 83 3.72 -5.21 -10.20
N ALA A 84 4.80 -4.72 -10.82
CA ALA A 84 5.53 -3.56 -10.32
C ALA A 84 4.65 -2.29 -10.26
N ASN A 85 3.87 -2.03 -11.31
CA ASN A 85 2.92 -0.92 -11.34
C ASN A 85 1.85 -1.06 -10.26
N GLN A 86 1.33 -2.27 -10.02
CA GLN A 86 0.39 -2.51 -8.92
C GLN A 86 0.98 -2.15 -7.55
N ILE A 87 2.25 -2.45 -7.29
CA ILE A 87 2.93 -2.06 -6.04
C ILE A 87 2.96 -0.53 -5.88
N VAL A 88 3.30 0.19 -6.95
CA VAL A 88 3.37 1.66 -6.94
C VAL A 88 1.98 2.29 -6.75
N THR A 89 0.95 1.75 -7.40
CA THR A 89 -0.44 2.18 -7.21
C THR A 89 -0.88 1.98 -5.76
N MET A 90 -0.62 0.81 -5.18
CA MET A 90 -0.95 0.52 -3.78
C MET A 90 -0.22 1.44 -2.81
N PHE A 91 1.06 1.76 -3.04
CA PHE A 91 1.78 2.74 -2.23
C PHE A 91 1.13 4.13 -2.27
N SER A 92 0.71 4.57 -3.46
CA SER A 92 0.07 5.88 -3.63
C SER A 92 -1.29 5.95 -2.93
N GLU A 93 -2.04 4.85 -2.95
CA GLU A 93 -3.29 4.71 -2.21
C GLU A 93 -3.06 4.63 -0.70
N PHE A 94 -1.98 3.99 -0.26
CA PHE A 94 -1.60 3.88 1.15
C PHE A 94 -1.31 5.26 1.74
N GLU A 95 -0.48 6.05 1.09
CA GLU A 95 -0.14 7.42 1.52
C GLU A 95 -1.37 8.33 1.56
N ARG A 96 -2.30 8.15 0.61
CA ARG A 96 -3.58 8.88 0.61
C ARG A 96 -4.48 8.47 1.76
N ALA A 97 -4.56 7.17 2.07
CA ALA A 97 -5.37 6.66 3.17
C ALA A 97 -4.84 7.15 4.53
N GLU A 98 -3.52 7.09 4.74
CA GLU A 98 -2.85 7.61 5.94
C GLU A 98 -3.03 9.12 6.09
N GLY A 99 -2.85 9.87 4.98
CA GLY A 99 -3.04 11.32 4.98
C GLY A 99 -4.50 11.75 5.17
N ASN A 100 -5.46 10.93 4.76
CA ASN A 100 -6.88 11.15 5.02
C ASN A 100 -7.24 10.83 6.48
N ASN A 101 -6.69 9.76 7.05
CA ASN A 101 -6.90 9.41 8.44
C ASN A 101 -6.38 10.50 9.40
N ALA A 102 -5.24 11.12 9.07
CA ALA A 102 -4.71 12.27 9.80
C ALA A 102 -5.58 13.54 9.72
N ARG A 103 -6.50 13.63 8.74
CA ARG A 103 -7.46 14.75 8.61
C ARG A 103 -8.76 14.51 9.35
N VAL A 104 -9.14 13.25 9.55
CA VAL A 104 -10.37 12.87 10.26
C VAL A 104 -10.20 13.00 11.79
N ASP A 105 -8.98 12.93 12.30
CA ASP A 105 -8.66 13.06 13.73
C ASP A 105 -8.56 14.51 14.24
N ARG A 106 -9.30 15.46 13.65
CA ARG A 106 -9.54 16.77 14.28
C ARG A 106 -10.88 16.75 15.03
N PRO A 107 -10.89 16.51 16.35
CA PRO A 107 -12.04 16.85 17.17
C PRO A 107 -12.04 18.37 17.37
N GLY A 108 -12.89 19.09 16.64
CA GLY A 108 -13.18 20.49 16.97
C GLY A 108 -13.50 21.41 15.81
N SER A 109 -14.71 21.29 15.27
CA SER A 109 -15.41 22.41 14.62
C SER A 109 -16.90 22.11 14.42
N THR A 110 -17.64 21.79 15.49
CA THR A 110 -19.12 21.70 15.40
C THR A 110 -19.87 22.28 16.62
N GLN A 111 -19.21 22.98 17.54
CA GLN A 111 -19.91 23.68 18.63
C GLN A 111 -19.53 25.16 18.67
N LEU A 112 -20.01 25.96 17.72
CA LEU A 112 -19.99 27.43 17.87
C LEU A 112 -21.17 28.17 17.19
N THR A 113 -22.27 27.50 16.83
CA THR A 113 -23.41 28.19 16.18
C THR A 113 -24.70 28.24 16.98
N ASP A 114 -24.76 27.74 18.22
CA ASP A 114 -26.00 27.84 19.04
C ASP A 114 -26.00 28.97 20.08
N LEU A 115 -24.87 29.64 20.34
CA LEU A 115 -24.83 30.74 21.32
C LEU A 115 -25.19 32.12 20.75
N GLU A 116 -25.10 32.30 19.43
CA GLU A 116 -25.43 33.56 18.75
C GLU A 116 -26.94 33.69 18.46
N ALA A 117 -27.66 32.57 18.32
CA ALA A 117 -29.10 32.57 18.03
C ALA A 117 -29.98 32.91 19.24
N SER A 118 -29.43 32.81 20.46
CA SER A 118 -30.13 33.21 21.69
C SER A 118 -29.96 34.71 22.00
N ARG A 119 -28.90 35.34 21.48
CA ARG A 119 -28.62 36.76 21.73
C ARG A 119 -29.50 37.71 20.91
N TYR A 120 -29.96 37.25 19.74
CA TYR A 120 -30.86 38.02 18.87
C TYR A 120 -32.35 37.89 19.23
N ARG A 121 -32.73 36.96 20.12
CA ARG A 121 -34.13 36.70 20.46
C ARG A 121 -34.66 37.47 21.67
N SER A 122 -33.86 38.37 22.24
CA SER A 122 -34.21 39.16 23.44
C SER A 122 -34.33 40.68 23.18
N LEU A 123 -34.46 41.11 21.93
CA LEU A 123 -34.56 42.54 21.56
C LEU A 123 -35.81 42.89 20.73
N ASN A 124 -36.87 42.09 20.78
CA ASN A 124 -38.16 42.43 20.16
C ASN A 124 -39.33 42.10 21.08
#